data_AF-A0A1H0SH05-F1
#
_entry.id   AF-A0A1H0SH05-F1
#
_cell.length_a   1.000
_cell.length_b   1.000
_cell.length_c   1.000
_cell.angle_alpha   90.00
_cell.angle_beta   90.00
_cell.angle_gamma   90.00
#
_symmetry.space_group_name_H-M   'P 1'
#
loop_
_entity.id
_entity.type
_entity.pdbx_description
1 polymer ?
#
loop_
_entity_poly.entity_id
_entity_poly.type
_entity_poly.pdbx_seq_one_letter_code
_entity_poly.pdbx_strand_id
1 'polypeptide(L)'
;MHRDPSWEPLPVRGTTRLTCQFLLTTVYAPVHWLLCLALFLVLLAFGFVIELLSLIPGVEKGYLKLMDAVFRVIPIWPRWFVTLPELGHEGDAAFYQARLEAKLTKFSADPNQRDMDIPVRKYRAVGAGHAAQRSGEYGWTLQEVRQRPSTELRLVRNAAVQAPLSR
;
A
#
# COMPACT_ATOMS: atom_id res chain seq x y z
N MET A 1 -1.16 -14.66 -21.30
CA MET A 1 -2.30 -13.72 -21.25
C MET A 1 -3.27 -14.20 -20.17
N HIS A 2 -3.48 -13.40 -19.13
CA HIS A 2 -4.40 -13.74 -18.04
C HIS A 2 -5.84 -13.53 -18.54
N ARG A 3 -6.62 -14.62 -18.66
CA ARG A 3 -7.99 -14.64 -19.21
C ARG A 3 -9.08 -14.22 -18.20
N ASP A 4 -8.69 -13.80 -17.00
CA ASP A 4 -9.64 -13.41 -15.95
C ASP A 4 -9.93 -11.91 -16.07
N PRO A 5 -11.20 -11.48 -16.17
CA PRO A 5 -11.60 -10.07 -16.24
C PRO A 5 -11.10 -9.24 -15.06
N SER A 6 -10.70 -9.87 -13.95
CA SER A 6 -10.05 -9.17 -12.83
C SER A 6 -8.74 -8.47 -13.19
N TRP A 7 -8.10 -8.85 -14.31
CA TRP A 7 -6.86 -8.24 -14.80
C TRP A 7 -7.08 -7.02 -15.70
N GLU A 8 -8.29 -6.82 -16.17
CA GLU A 8 -8.68 -5.69 -17.01
C GLU A 8 -8.96 -4.44 -16.15
N PRO A 9 -9.09 -3.25 -16.77
CA PRO A 9 -9.60 -2.08 -16.08
C PRO A 9 -10.92 -2.38 -15.35
N LEU A 10 -10.98 -2.00 -14.08
CA LEU A 10 -12.19 -2.18 -13.28
C LEU A 10 -13.27 -1.19 -13.71
N PRO A 11 -14.55 -1.57 -13.60
CA PRO A 11 -15.65 -0.67 -13.95
C PRO A 11 -15.60 0.60 -13.09
N VAL A 12 -15.86 1.72 -13.77
CA VAL A 12 -15.98 3.04 -13.17
C VAL A 12 -17.08 2.98 -12.12
N ARG A 13 -16.77 3.41 -10.89
CA ARG A 13 -17.79 3.49 -9.84
C ARG A 13 -18.76 4.61 -10.16
N GLY A 14 -20.05 4.40 -9.88
CA GLY A 14 -21.04 5.47 -9.98
C GLY A 14 -20.64 6.67 -9.12
N THR A 15 -20.80 7.88 -9.67
CA THR A 15 -20.44 9.15 -9.02
C THR A 15 -21.11 9.30 -7.66
N THR A 16 -22.39 8.93 -7.53
CA THR A 16 -23.14 8.96 -6.26
C THR A 16 -22.47 8.14 -5.16
N ARG A 17 -22.05 6.91 -5.47
CA ARG A 17 -21.35 6.03 -4.52
C ARG A 17 -20.00 6.62 -4.11
N LEU A 18 -19.26 7.17 -5.06
CA LEU A 18 -17.97 7.83 -4.80
C LEU A 18 -18.13 9.06 -3.92
N THR A 19 -19.13 9.91 -4.20
CA THR A 19 -19.42 11.09 -3.40
C THR A 19 -19.81 10.72 -1.97
N CYS A 20 -20.68 9.71 -1.77
CA CYS A 20 -21.01 9.24 -0.42
C CYS A 20 -19.78 8.70 0.32
N GLN A 21 -18.93 7.92 -0.36
CA GLN A 21 -17.69 7.41 0.24
C GLN A 21 -16.70 8.54 0.56
N PHE A 22 -16.62 9.56 -0.29
CA PHE A 22 -15.79 10.75 -0.06
C PHE A 22 -16.29 11.52 1.15
N LEU A 23 -17.59 11.81 1.25
CA LEU A 23 -18.18 12.48 2.42
C LEU A 23 -17.94 11.69 3.71
N LEU A 24 -18.14 10.37 3.67
CA LEU A 24 -17.84 9.51 4.81
C LEU A 24 -16.35 9.56 5.17
N THR A 25 -15.47 9.59 4.17
CA THR A 25 -14.02 9.74 4.36
C THR A 25 -13.69 11.06 5.01
N THR A 26 -14.30 12.17 4.57
CA THR A 26 -14.08 13.51 5.14
C THR A 26 -14.49 13.58 6.62
N VAL A 27 -15.61 12.96 6.99
CA VAL A 27 -16.09 12.94 8.39
C VAL A 27 -15.26 12.01 9.26
N TYR A 28 -14.88 10.84 8.73
CA TYR A 28 -14.14 9.85 9.51
C TYR A 28 -12.64 10.14 9.58
N ALA A 29 -12.04 10.79 8.59
CA ALA A 29 -10.62 11.15 8.60
C ALA A 29 -10.15 11.85 9.89
N PRO A 30 -10.83 12.90 10.41
CA PRO A 30 -10.42 13.52 11.67
C PRO A 30 -10.54 12.56 12.86
N VAL A 31 -11.60 11.75 12.91
CA VAL A 31 -11.77 10.71 13.95
C VAL A 31 -10.64 9.68 13.87
N HIS A 32 -10.24 9.28 12.67
CA HIS A 32 -9.13 8.36 12.46
C HIS A 32 -7.80 8.93 12.94
N TRP A 33 -7.53 10.21 12.66
CA TRP A 33 -6.35 10.89 13.18
C TRP A 33 -6.34 10.96 14.71
N LEU A 34 -7.49 11.21 15.34
CA LEU A 34 -7.61 11.17 16.80
C LEU A 34 -7.34 9.76 17.35
N LEU A 35 -7.83 8.72 16.69
CA LEU A 35 -7.55 7.33 17.07
C LEU A 35 -6.06 6.98 16.91
N CYS A 36 -5.43 7.39 15.82
CA CYS A 36 -3.99 7.22 15.61
C CYS A 36 -3.17 7.98 16.66
N LEU A 37 -3.59 9.19 17.01
CA LEU A 37 -2.95 9.98 18.07
C LEU A 37 -3.10 9.31 19.43
N ALA A 38 -4.30 8.84 19.77
CA ALA A 38 -4.55 8.12 21.01
C ALA A 38 -3.71 6.85 21.09
N LEU A 39 -3.65 6.07 20.01
CA LEU A 39 -2.78 4.89 19.93
C LEU A 39 -1.30 5.28 20.11
N PHE A 40 -0.84 6.33 19.44
CA PHE A 40 0.53 6.81 19.58
C PHE A 40 0.85 7.18 21.04
N LEU A 41 -0.05 7.89 21.73
CA LEU A 41 0.12 8.23 23.15
C LEU A 41 0.17 6.99 24.04
N VAL A 42 -0.67 5.98 23.76
CA VAL A 42 -0.62 4.68 24.46
C VAL A 42 0.72 3.98 24.25
N LEU A 43 1.19 3.90 23.00
CA LEU A 43 2.49 3.30 22.68
C LEU A 43 3.65 4.05 23.35
N LEU A 44 3.58 5.37 23.40
CA LEU A 44 4.55 6.22 24.08
C LEU A 44 4.56 5.98 25.59
N ALA A 45 3.39 5.85 26.22
CA ALA A 45 3.29 5.47 27.62
C ALA A 45 3.87 4.06 27.89
N PHE A 46 3.60 3.09 27.01
CA PHE A 46 4.23 1.77 27.07
C PHE A 46 5.75 1.83 26.91
N GLY A 47 6.25 2.70 26.03
CA GLY A 47 7.68 2.96 25.85
C GLY A 47 8.36 3.37 27.15
N PHE A 48 7.77 4.32 27.90
CA PHE A 48 8.28 4.72 29.21
C PHE A 48 8.27 3.59 30.24
N VAL A 49 7.20 2.79 30.28
CA VAL A 49 7.13 1.62 31.18
C VAL A 49 8.21 0.60 30.82
N ILE A 50 8.47 0.40 29.53
CA ILE A 50 9.49 -0.52 29.06
C ILE A 50 10.89 0.01 29.36
N GLU A 51 11.12 1.32 29.24
CA GLU A 51 12.39 1.95 29.64
C GLU A 51 12.72 1.65 31.11
N LEU A 52 11.72 1.68 31.99
CA LEU A 52 11.85 1.28 33.40
C LEU A 52 12.14 -0.22 33.58
N LEU A 53 11.61 -1.06 32.69
CA LEU A 53 11.78 -2.52 32.70
C LEU A 53 13.00 -3.01 31.89
N SER A 54 13.72 -2.13 31.20
CA SER A 54 14.91 -2.43 30.38
C SER A 54 16.05 -3.07 31.15
N LEU A 55 16.01 -3.01 32.49
CA LEU A 55 16.89 -3.74 33.38
C LEU A 55 16.77 -5.27 33.22
N ILE A 56 15.66 -5.75 32.63
CA ILE A 56 15.40 -7.16 32.36
C ILE A 56 15.83 -7.48 30.91
N PRO A 57 16.80 -8.39 30.70
CA PRO A 57 17.24 -8.77 29.37
C PRO A 57 16.10 -9.44 28.58
N GLY A 58 15.86 -8.96 27.35
CA GLY A 58 14.87 -9.52 26.43
C GLY A 58 13.58 -8.71 26.27
N VAL A 59 13.31 -7.76 27.17
CA VAL A 59 12.12 -6.88 27.08
C VAL A 59 12.15 -6.02 25.82
N GLU A 60 13.32 -5.47 25.46
CA GLU A 60 13.50 -4.65 24.25
C GLU A 60 13.18 -5.41 22.95
N LYS A 61 13.60 -6.69 22.85
CA LYS A 61 13.26 -7.55 21.71
C LYS A 61 11.76 -7.87 21.65
N GLY A 62 11.11 -8.02 22.80
CA GLY A 62 9.66 -8.20 22.89
C GLY A 62 8.90 -6.96 22.40
N TYR A 63 9.36 -5.77 22.79
CA TYR A 63 8.79 -4.50 22.39
C TYR A 63 8.88 -4.26 20.88
N LEU A 64 10.05 -4.45 20.28
CA LEU A 64 10.23 -4.28 18.83
C LEU A 64 9.34 -5.22 18.03
N LYS A 65 9.17 -6.48 18.48
CA LYS A 65 8.24 -7.43 17.86
C LYS A 65 6.78 -6.99 18.00
N LEU A 66 6.41 -6.47 19.18
CA LEU A 66 5.06 -5.92 19.40
C LEU A 66 4.80 -4.73 18.47
N MET A 67 5.76 -3.82 18.34
CA MET A 67 5.64 -2.66 17.44
C MET A 67 5.49 -3.09 15.99
N ASP A 68 6.35 -4.01 15.50
CA ASP A 68 6.23 -4.55 14.14
C ASP A 68 4.86 -5.22 13.92
N ALA A 69 4.35 -5.98 14.90
CA ALA A 69 3.03 -6.58 14.82
C ALA A 69 1.90 -5.54 14.78
N VAL A 70 1.94 -4.51 15.63
CA VAL A 70 0.95 -3.43 15.67
C VAL A 70 0.93 -2.67 14.34
N PHE A 71 2.10 -2.30 13.80
CA PHE A 71 2.21 -1.58 12.54
C PHE A 71 1.80 -2.44 11.33
N ARG A 72 1.94 -3.77 11.39
CA ARG A 72 1.43 -4.69 10.36
C ARG A 72 -0.09 -4.81 10.36
N VAL A 73 -0.71 -4.79 11.54
CA VAL A 73 -2.16 -5.04 11.70
C VAL A 73 -2.98 -3.77 11.45
N ILE A 74 -2.44 -2.59 11.78
CA ILE A 74 -3.18 -1.34 11.71
C ILE A 74 -2.83 -0.64 10.39
N PRO A 75 -3.65 -0.80 9.33
CA PRO A 75 -3.42 -0.06 8.10
C PRO A 75 -3.58 1.43 8.41
N ILE A 76 -2.55 2.22 8.10
CA ILE A 76 -2.52 3.69 8.28
C ILE A 76 -3.72 4.36 7.58
N TRP A 77 -4.27 3.71 6.54
CA TRP A 77 -5.45 4.17 5.82
C TRP A 77 -6.44 3.03 5.63
N PRO A 78 -7.70 3.19 6.04
CA PRO A 78 -8.74 2.22 5.73
C PRO A 78 -8.90 2.06 4.21
N ARG A 79 -9.12 0.82 3.76
CA ARG A 79 -9.17 0.48 2.33
C ARG A 79 -10.32 1.14 1.56
N TRP A 80 -11.33 1.64 2.28
CA TRP A 80 -12.54 2.25 1.73
C TRP A 80 -12.43 3.76 1.49
N PHE A 81 -11.36 4.40 1.96
CA PHE A 81 -11.17 5.84 1.81
C PHE A 81 -11.07 6.23 0.34
N VAL A 82 -11.80 7.29 -0.02
CA VAL A 82 -11.75 7.90 -1.35
C VAL A 82 -11.06 9.26 -1.23
N THR A 83 -10.07 9.51 -2.06
CA THR A 83 -9.38 10.81 -2.10
C THR A 83 -10.02 11.74 -3.12
N LEU A 84 -9.84 13.05 -2.95
CA LEU A 84 -10.37 14.05 -3.90
C LEU A 84 -9.92 13.80 -5.35
N PRO A 85 -8.64 13.46 -5.64
CA PRO A 85 -8.25 13.11 -7.00
C PRO A 85 -8.94 11.85 -7.53
N GLU A 86 -9.29 10.89 -6.66
CA GLU A 86 -10.05 9.69 -7.07
C GLU A 86 -11.51 10.03 -7.41
N LEU A 87 -12.09 11.08 -6.80
CA LEU A 87 -13.41 11.57 -7.17
C LEU A 87 -13.40 12.26 -8.55
N GLY A 88 -12.37 13.06 -8.83
CA GLY A 88 -12.26 13.84 -10.07
C GLY A 88 -11.77 13.05 -11.29
N HIS A 89 -10.97 12.02 -11.08
CA HIS A 89 -10.30 11.25 -12.15
C HIS A 89 -10.73 9.78 -12.18
N GLU A 90 -11.88 9.41 -11.61
CA GLU A 90 -12.36 8.02 -11.72
C GLU A 90 -12.57 7.65 -13.21
N GLY A 91 -11.90 6.59 -13.66
CA GLY A 91 -11.95 6.15 -15.06
C GLY A 91 -10.93 6.81 -15.99
N ASP A 92 -10.17 7.80 -15.52
CA ASP A 92 -9.11 8.44 -16.30
C ASP A 92 -7.85 7.57 -16.32
N ALA A 93 -7.62 6.87 -17.42
CA ALA A 93 -6.47 5.99 -17.59
C ALA A 93 -5.13 6.73 -17.45
N ALA A 94 -5.01 7.97 -17.95
CA ALA A 94 -3.76 8.73 -17.89
C ALA A 94 -3.42 9.13 -16.45
N PHE A 95 -4.42 9.57 -15.68
CA PHE A 95 -4.25 9.85 -14.26
C PHE A 95 -3.78 8.61 -13.48
N TYR A 96 -4.43 7.46 -13.70
CA TYR A 96 -4.07 6.22 -13.01
C TYR A 96 -2.71 5.68 -13.47
N GLN A 97 -2.33 5.84 -14.74
CA GLN A 97 -0.99 5.52 -15.23
C GLN A 97 0.08 6.35 -14.51
N ALA A 98 -0.09 7.68 -14.43
CA ALA A 98 0.83 8.55 -13.71
C ALA A 98 0.94 8.17 -12.22
N ARG A 99 -0.17 7.80 -11.58
CA ARG A 99 -0.18 7.35 -10.17
C ARG A 99 0.55 6.03 -9.96
N LEU A 100 0.44 5.11 -10.92
CA LEU A 100 1.15 3.84 -10.91
C LEU A 100 2.65 4.09 -11.07
N GLU A 101 3.06 4.87 -12.08
CA GLU A 101 4.46 5.18 -12.36
C GLU A 101 5.12 5.92 -11.20
N ALA A 102 4.46 6.93 -10.62
CA ALA A 102 4.97 7.62 -9.44
C ALA A 102 5.21 6.67 -8.26
N LYS A 103 4.35 5.64 -8.11
CA LYS A 103 4.56 4.62 -7.08
C LYS A 103 5.72 3.69 -7.46
N LEU A 104 5.77 3.16 -8.68
CA LEU A 104 6.86 2.29 -9.13
C LEU A 104 8.23 2.99 -8.99
N THR A 105 8.35 4.23 -9.45
CA THR A 105 9.57 5.03 -9.32
C THR A 105 9.99 5.21 -7.86
N LYS A 106 9.05 5.56 -6.97
CA LYS A 106 9.35 5.75 -5.55
C LYS A 106 9.89 4.47 -4.90
N PHE A 107 9.30 3.32 -5.20
CA PHE A 107 9.70 2.05 -4.59
C PHE A 107 10.95 1.45 -5.24
N SER A 108 11.14 1.60 -6.55
CA SER A 108 12.36 1.18 -7.23
C SER A 108 13.59 1.99 -6.83
N ALA A 109 13.40 3.21 -6.30
CA ALA A 109 14.49 4.02 -5.76
C ALA A 109 15.04 3.46 -4.43
N ASP A 110 14.29 2.64 -3.70
CA ASP A 110 14.76 2.00 -2.47
C ASP A 110 15.45 0.66 -2.78
N PRO A 111 16.78 0.55 -2.62
CA PRO A 111 17.50 -0.69 -2.92
C PRO A 111 17.18 -1.82 -1.93
N ASN A 112 16.67 -1.51 -0.73
CA ASN A 112 16.39 -2.49 0.31
C ASN A 112 14.98 -3.08 0.20
N GLN A 113 14.10 -2.47 -0.59
CA GLN A 113 12.75 -2.98 -0.80
C GLN A 113 12.79 -4.29 -1.60
N ARG A 114 12.29 -5.39 -1.01
CA ARG A 114 12.29 -6.73 -1.64
C ARG A 114 10.93 -7.13 -2.20
N ASP A 115 9.86 -6.65 -1.60
CA ASP A 115 8.47 -6.92 -1.93
C ASP A 115 7.66 -5.64 -1.93
N MET A 116 6.54 -5.60 -2.64
CA MET A 116 5.66 -4.43 -2.64
C MET A 116 4.22 -4.83 -2.95
N ASP A 117 3.29 -4.25 -2.19
CA ASP A 117 1.88 -4.28 -2.49
C ASP A 117 1.45 -3.01 -3.23
N ILE A 118 0.95 -3.19 -4.45
CA ILE A 118 0.27 -2.13 -5.20
C ILE A 118 -1.24 -2.29 -4.98
N PRO A 119 -1.91 -1.37 -4.28
CA PRO A 119 -3.35 -1.45 -4.06
C PRO A 119 -4.10 -1.06 -5.34
N VAL A 120 -5.26 -1.65 -5.57
CA VAL A 120 -6.11 -1.45 -6.76
C VAL A 120 -6.40 0.01 -7.09
N ARG A 121 -6.51 0.87 -6.08
CA ARG A 121 -6.65 2.34 -6.23
C ARG A 121 -5.49 3.01 -7.00
N LYS A 122 -4.42 2.31 -7.30
CA LYS A 122 -3.28 2.84 -8.08
C LYS A 122 -3.33 2.44 -9.55
N TYR A 123 -4.09 1.42 -9.92
CA TYR A 123 -4.18 0.92 -11.29
C TYR A 123 -5.61 0.64 -11.75
N ARG A 124 -6.65 1.03 -11.00
CA ARG A 124 -8.05 0.70 -11.26
C ARG A 124 -8.47 0.94 -12.72
N ALA A 125 -8.19 2.13 -13.26
CA ALA A 125 -8.60 2.51 -14.61
C ALA A 125 -7.68 1.98 -15.73
N VAL A 126 -6.45 1.55 -15.40
CA VAL A 126 -5.51 0.96 -16.38
C VAL A 126 -5.51 -0.56 -16.37
N GLY A 127 -6.02 -1.18 -15.31
CA GLY A 127 -6.07 -2.63 -15.13
C GLY A 127 -4.81 -3.20 -14.48
N ALA A 128 -4.97 -4.38 -13.89
CA ALA A 128 -3.89 -5.07 -13.20
C ALA A 128 -2.87 -5.67 -14.20
N GLY A 129 -3.31 -6.04 -15.41
CA GLY A 129 -2.43 -6.52 -16.48
C GLY A 129 -1.42 -5.47 -16.92
N HIS A 130 -1.89 -4.24 -17.18
CA HIS A 130 -1.02 -3.11 -17.49
C HIS A 130 -0.07 -2.81 -16.32
N ALA A 131 -0.59 -2.83 -15.09
CA ALA A 131 0.25 -2.62 -13.91
C ALA A 131 1.35 -3.67 -13.77
N ALA A 132 1.05 -4.96 -13.97
CA ALA A 132 2.03 -6.03 -13.91
C ALA A 132 3.09 -5.91 -15.02
N GLN A 133 2.67 -5.60 -16.25
CA GLN A 133 3.59 -5.37 -17.36
C GLN A 133 4.55 -4.21 -17.07
N ARG A 134 4.01 -3.05 -16.69
CA ARG A 134 4.82 -1.86 -16.41
C ARG A 134 5.74 -2.09 -15.21
N SER A 135 5.30 -2.84 -14.20
CA SER A 135 6.14 -3.21 -13.04
C SER A 135 7.38 -4.02 -13.46
N GLY A 136 7.25 -4.88 -14.48
CA GLY A 136 8.36 -5.63 -15.07
C GLY A 136 9.50 -4.74 -15.56
N GLU A 137 9.16 -3.62 -16.18
CA GLU A 137 10.14 -2.64 -16.69
C GLU A 137 10.91 -1.94 -15.56
N TYR A 138 10.36 -1.92 -14.35
CA TYR A 138 10.99 -1.38 -13.14
C TYR A 138 11.72 -2.46 -12.31
N GLY A 139 11.86 -3.67 -12.84
CA GLY A 139 12.56 -4.78 -12.19
C GLY A 139 11.72 -5.53 -11.15
N TRP A 140 10.40 -5.45 -11.22
CA TRP A 140 9.48 -6.16 -10.33
C TRP A 140 8.75 -7.29 -11.06
N THR A 141 8.55 -8.43 -10.41
CA THR A 141 7.69 -9.51 -10.89
C THR A 141 6.53 -9.77 -9.96
N LEU A 142 5.48 -10.38 -10.50
CA LEU A 142 4.37 -10.87 -9.70
C LEU A 142 4.87 -11.98 -8.76
N GLN A 143 4.51 -11.88 -7.49
CA GLN A 143 4.72 -12.96 -6.53
C GLN A 143 3.96 -14.22 -6.99
N GLU A 144 4.57 -15.40 -6.86
CA GLU A 144 3.99 -16.69 -7.30
C GLU A 144 2.73 -17.11 -6.49
N VAL A 145 2.47 -16.44 -5.37
CA VAL A 145 1.32 -16.70 -4.51
C VAL A 145 0.03 -16.11 -5.12
N ARG A 146 -1.13 -16.65 -4.73
CA ARG A 146 -2.48 -16.26 -5.18
C ARG A 146 -2.66 -14.73 -5.22
N GLN A 147 -2.55 -14.17 -6.42
CA GLN A 147 -2.80 -12.76 -6.70
C GLN A 147 -4.27 -12.41 -6.46
N ARG A 148 -4.53 -11.16 -6.06
CA ARG A 148 -5.89 -10.62 -5.89
C ARG A 148 -6.06 -9.33 -6.70
N PRO A 149 -6.07 -9.38 -8.05
CA PRO A 149 -6.05 -8.20 -8.93
C PRO A 149 -7.15 -7.18 -8.66
N SER A 150 -8.30 -7.62 -8.15
CA SER A 150 -9.41 -6.74 -7.76
C SER A 150 -9.15 -5.91 -6.49
N THR A 151 -8.08 -6.21 -5.76
CA THR A 151 -7.78 -5.62 -4.45
C THR A 151 -6.34 -5.09 -4.37
N GLU A 152 -5.36 -5.93 -4.70
CA GLU A 152 -3.93 -5.62 -4.64
C GLU A 152 -3.12 -6.54 -5.56
N LEU A 153 -2.03 -6.00 -6.11
CA LEU A 153 -1.00 -6.77 -6.77
C LEU A 153 0.19 -6.89 -5.84
N ARG A 154 0.66 -8.12 -5.64
CA ARG A 154 1.85 -8.40 -4.84
C ARG A 154 3.02 -8.63 -5.76
N LEU A 155 4.05 -7.81 -5.59
CA LEU A 155 5.25 -7.82 -6.40
C LEU A 155 6.46 -8.19 -5.56
N VAL A 156 7.41 -8.87 -6.17
CA VAL A 156 8.73 -9.17 -5.61
C VAL A 156 9.79 -8.62 -6.55
N ARG A 157 10.92 -8.19 -5.99
CA ARG A 157 12.02 -7.65 -6.79
C ARG A 157 12.68 -8.78 -7.56
N ASN A 158 12.92 -8.58 -8.86
CA ASN A 158 13.69 -9.51 -9.65
C ASN A 158 15.16 -9.50 -9.20
N ALA A 159 15.62 -10.61 -8.62
CA ALA A 159 17.04 -10.83 -8.36
C ALA A 159 17.88 -10.78 -9.66
N ALA A 160 17.28 -11.11 -10.81
CA ALA A 160 17.96 -11.06 -12.11
C ALA A 160 18.34 -9.64 -12.58
N VAL A 161 17.72 -8.58 -12.02
CA VAL A 161 18.06 -7.17 -12.32
C VAL A 161 19.12 -6.64 -11.34
N GLN A 162 19.52 -7.42 -10.34
CA GLN A 162 20.53 -7.02 -9.35
C GLN A 162 21.98 -7.24 -9.79
N ALA A 163 22.28 -7.80 -10.98
CA ALA A 163 23.66 -7.85 -11.43
C ALA A 163 24.11 -6.44 -11.87
N PRO A 164 24.98 -5.75 -11.11
CA PRO A 164 25.71 -4.65 -11.71
C PRO A 164 26.63 -5.29 -12.75
N LEU A 165 26.67 -4.75 -13.96
CA LEU A 165 27.80 -5.00 -14.86
C LEU A 165 29.05 -4.47 -14.15
N SER A 166 29.74 -5.33 -13.42
CA SER A 166 31.11 -5.12 -13.02
C SER A 166 31.94 -5.08 -14.29
N ARG A 167 32.27 -3.87 -14.73
CA ARG A 167 33.41 -3.62 -15.62
C ARG A 167 34.70 -3.72 -14.81
#